data_AF-A0A3E2NR57-F1
#
_entry.id   AF-A0A3E2NR57-F1
#
_cell.length_a   1.000
_cell.length_b   1.000
_cell.length_c   1.000
_cell.angle_alpha   90.00
_cell.angle_beta   90.00
_cell.angle_gamma   90.00
#
_symmetry.space_group_name_H-M   'P 1'
#
loop_
_entity.id
_entity.type
_entity.pdbx_description
1 polymer ?
#
loop_
_entity_poly.entity_id
_entity_poly.type
_entity_poly.pdbx_seq_one_letter_code
_entity_poly.pdbx_strand_id
1 'polypeptide(L)'
;MISLINQDHISSFNSKKLKSILDNEIRLGNEINETAKDWPYKNGIAIFLKRPFSQHYHCFPGIEFVEMNDRHYWKAHYFDTTTNDLIACPFENYFFNPHIV
;
A
#
# COMPACT_ATOMS: atom_id res chain seq x y z
N MET A 1 -17.11 -5.09 10.82
CA MET A 1 -16.82 -5.39 9.41
C MET A 1 -16.82 -4.07 8.66
N ILE A 2 -15.65 -3.44 8.49
CA ILE A 2 -15.52 -2.30 7.57
C ILE A 2 -14.13 -2.43 6.95
N SER A 3 -14.06 -2.90 5.70
CA SER A 3 -12.95 -2.51 4.82
C SER A 3 -13.15 -1.00 4.59
N LEU A 4 -12.30 -0.16 5.19
CA LEU A 4 -12.36 1.31 5.08
C LEU A 4 -11.55 1.75 3.87
N ILE A 5 -12.04 1.40 2.68
CA ILE A 5 -11.61 2.14 1.48
C ILE A 5 -12.28 3.51 1.55
N ASN A 6 -11.51 4.53 1.91
CA ASN A 6 -11.99 5.90 1.95
C ASN A 6 -11.67 6.60 0.63
N GLN A 7 -12.70 7.08 -0.07
CA GLN A 7 -12.54 7.80 -1.33
C GLN A 7 -11.76 9.10 -1.18
N ASP A 8 -11.79 9.73 -0.01
CA ASP A 8 -11.00 10.93 0.28
C ASP A 8 -9.49 10.61 0.36
N HIS A 9 -9.14 9.41 0.82
CA HIS A 9 -7.75 8.97 0.82
C HIS A 9 -7.28 8.72 -0.61
N ILE A 10 -8.09 8.05 -1.43
CA ILE A 10 -7.77 7.77 -2.84
C ILE A 10 -7.60 9.08 -3.62
N SER A 11 -8.48 10.06 -3.41
CA SER A 11 -8.39 11.36 -4.08
C SER A 11 -7.19 12.18 -3.61
N SER A 12 -6.75 11.99 -2.36
CA SER A 12 -5.58 12.64 -1.77
C SER A 12 -4.26 11.91 -2.05
N PHE A 13 -4.29 10.72 -2.67
CA PHE A 13 -3.10 9.94 -3.01
C PHE A 13 -2.35 10.61 -4.17
N ASN A 14 -1.27 11.33 -3.85
CA ASN A 14 -0.67 12.32 -4.76
C ASN A 14 0.57 11.80 -5.50
N SER A 15 1.18 10.70 -5.06
CA SER A 15 2.31 10.11 -5.78
C SER A 15 1.90 9.54 -7.15
N LYS A 16 2.25 10.24 -8.23
CA LYS A 16 2.05 9.77 -9.62
C LYS A 16 2.78 8.44 -9.90
N LYS A 17 3.95 8.25 -9.29
CA LYS A 17 4.78 7.06 -9.49
C LYS A 17 4.16 5.85 -8.80
N LEU A 18 3.76 6.00 -7.54
CA LEU A 18 3.04 4.93 -6.84
C LEU A 18 1.69 4.67 -7.48
N LYS A 19 1.00 5.70 -7.99
CA LYS A 19 -0.26 5.49 -8.74
C LYS A 19 -0.04 4.58 -9.95
N SER A 20 1.05 4.74 -10.68
CA SER A 20 1.39 3.83 -11.79
C SER A 20 1.62 2.38 -11.33
N ILE A 21 2.18 2.18 -10.13
CA ILE A 21 2.35 0.84 -9.55
C ILE A 21 0.98 0.26 -9.16
N LEU A 22 0.15 1.06 -8.48
CA LEU A 22 -1.21 0.67 -8.10
C LEU A 22 -2.06 0.29 -9.31
N ASP A 23 -2.10 1.16 -10.33
CA ASP A 23 -2.87 0.93 -11.56
C ASP A 23 -2.43 -0.37 -12.25
N ASN A 24 -1.14 -0.70 -12.21
CA ASN A 24 -0.64 -1.97 -12.75
C ASN A 24 -1.08 -3.17 -11.91
N GLU A 25 -1.00 -3.07 -10.58
CA GLU A 25 -1.47 -4.13 -9.68
C GLU A 25 -2.97 -4.40 -9.87
N ILE A 26 -3.80 -3.35 -9.96
CA ILE A 26 -5.24 -3.49 -10.25
C ILE A 26 -5.46 -4.13 -11.62
N ARG A 27 -4.70 -3.74 -12.65
CA ARG A 27 -4.77 -4.36 -13.98
C ARG A 27 -4.39 -5.84 -13.98
N LEU A 28 -3.46 -6.26 -13.12
CA LEU A 28 -3.08 -7.66 -12.89
C LEU A 28 -4.06 -8.40 -11.96
N GLY A 29 -5.14 -7.74 -11.56
CA GLY A 29 -6.25 -8.30 -10.79
C GLY A 29 -6.10 -8.15 -9.29
N ASN A 30 -5.05 -7.50 -8.77
CA ASN A 30 -4.98 -7.16 -7.36
C ASN A 30 -6.10 -6.17 -7.00
N GLU A 31 -6.36 -6.00 -5.72
CA GLU A 31 -7.43 -5.12 -5.23
C GLU A 31 -6.91 -4.28 -4.06
N ILE A 32 -7.46 -3.09 -3.86
CA ILE A 32 -7.26 -2.34 -2.62
C ILE A 32 -8.09 -3.03 -1.53
N ASN A 33 -7.46 -3.37 -0.41
CA ASN A 33 -8.10 -3.91 0.77
C ASN A 33 -8.50 -2.80 1.76
N GLU A 34 -7.63 -1.81 1.94
CA GLU A 34 -7.80 -0.73 2.93
C GLU A 34 -6.99 0.52 2.51
N THR A 35 -7.39 1.66 3.05
CA THR A 35 -6.62 2.91 2.96
C THR A 35 -6.48 3.55 4.34
N ALA A 36 -5.33 4.16 4.62
CA ALA A 36 -5.12 4.96 5.82
C ALA A 36 -4.53 6.33 5.47
N LYS A 37 -4.74 7.30 6.35
CA LYS A 37 -4.16 8.65 6.27
C LYS A 37 -3.36 8.93 7.53
N ASP A 38 -2.26 9.66 7.38
CA ASP A 38 -1.36 10.05 8.48
C ASP A 38 -0.71 8.86 9.20
N TRP A 39 -0.77 7.67 8.59
CA TRP A 39 -0.16 6.45 9.09
C TRP A 39 0.26 5.54 7.92
N PRO A 40 1.44 4.91 7.97
CA PRO A 40 2.46 4.97 9.04
C PRO A 40 3.27 6.28 9.04
N TYR A 41 3.20 7.06 7.95
CA TYR A 41 3.89 8.35 7.84
C TYR A 41 2.89 9.50 7.92
N LYS A 42 3.27 10.54 8.67
CA LYS A 42 2.47 11.75 8.83
C LYS A 42 2.31 12.47 7.47
N ASN A 43 1.13 13.01 7.22
CA ASN A 43 0.71 13.69 5.99
C ASN A 43 0.70 12.82 4.73
N GLY A 44 0.85 11.50 4.86
CA GLY A 44 0.82 10.56 3.75
C GLY A 44 -0.48 9.76 3.67
N ILE A 45 -0.74 9.18 2.51
CA ILE A 45 -1.77 8.17 2.31
C ILE A 45 -1.12 6.80 2.13
N ALA A 46 -1.59 5.82 2.90
CA ALA A 46 -1.23 4.42 2.73
C ALA A 46 -2.36 3.65 2.04
N ILE A 47 -2.00 2.87 1.02
CA ILE A 47 -2.89 1.94 0.33
C ILE A 47 -2.43 0.52 0.63
N PHE A 48 -3.32 -0.32 1.14
CA PHE A 48 -3.04 -1.72 1.44
C PHE A 48 -3.68 -2.59 0.38
N LEU A 49 -2.88 -3.38 -0.33
CA LEU A 49 -3.35 -4.34 -1.32
C LEU A 49 -3.90 -5.60 -0.65
N LYS A 50 -4.78 -6.31 -1.35
CA LYS A 50 -5.38 -7.56 -0.90
C LYS A 50 -4.44 -8.76 -1.09
N ARG A 51 -3.53 -8.69 -2.07
CA ARG A 51 -2.54 -9.73 -2.38
C ARG A 51 -1.12 -9.15 -2.42
N PRO A 52 -0.07 -9.98 -2.25
CA PRO A 52 1.32 -9.56 -2.48
C PRO A 52 1.49 -8.86 -3.84
N PHE A 53 2.50 -8.00 -3.97
CA PHE A 53 2.85 -7.43 -5.28
C PHE A 53 3.04 -8.52 -6.31
N SER A 54 2.41 -8.34 -7.48
CA SER A 54 2.43 -9.32 -8.57
C SER A 54 3.80 -9.42 -9.24
N GLN A 55 4.62 -8.38 -9.10
CA GLN A 55 5.96 -8.25 -9.67
C GLN A 55 6.80 -7.23 -8.89
N HIS A 56 8.11 -7.20 -9.16
CA HIS A 56 8.98 -6.12 -8.70
C HIS A 56 8.99 -4.97 -9.72
N TYR A 57 8.71 -3.77 -9.24
CA TYR A 57 8.73 -2.53 -10.02
C TYR A 57 10.08 -1.83 -9.88
N HIS A 58 10.52 -1.18 -10.95
CA HIS A 58 11.74 -0.37 -10.93
C HIS A 58 11.56 0.83 -10.00
N CYS A 59 12.47 1.00 -9.04
CA CYS A 59 12.47 2.15 -8.16
C CYS A 59 12.95 3.40 -8.92
N PHE A 60 12.11 4.42 -8.97
CA PHE A 60 12.46 5.74 -9.46
C PHE A 60 13.14 6.56 -8.34
N PRO A 61 13.86 7.65 -8.66
CA PRO A 61 14.32 8.58 -7.61
C PRO A 61 13.15 9.00 -6.71
N GLY A 62 13.32 8.87 -5.39
CA GLY A 62 12.29 9.15 -4.39
C GLY A 62 11.28 8.03 -4.13
N ILE A 63 11.36 6.90 -4.84
CA ILE A 63 10.59 5.69 -4.53
C ILE A 63 11.51 4.65 -3.91
N GLU A 64 11.15 4.20 -2.72
CA GLU A 64 11.86 3.16 -1.99
C GLU A 64 11.00 1.90 -1.93
N PHE A 65 11.61 0.75 -2.16
CA PHE A 65 11.00 -0.54 -1.88
C PHE A 65 11.57 -1.07 -0.57
N VAL A 66 10.69 -1.44 0.36
CA VAL A 66 11.09 -1.98 1.65
C VAL A 66 10.36 -3.30 1.89
N GLU A 67 11.14 -4.35 2.08
CA GLU A 67 10.65 -5.65 2.53
C GLU A 67 10.68 -5.69 4.06
N MET A 68 9.55 -5.35 4.69
CA MET A 68 9.43 -5.29 6.15
C MET A 68 9.38 -6.66 6.80
N ASN A 69 8.72 -7.63 6.14
CA ASN A 69 8.45 -8.96 6.67
C ASN A 69 7.88 -8.96 8.10
N ASP A 70 7.03 -7.99 8.45
CA ASP A 70 6.37 -7.91 9.75
C ASP A 70 4.95 -8.46 9.66
N ARG A 71 4.70 -9.55 10.37
CA ARG A 71 3.41 -10.25 10.42
C ARG A 71 2.29 -9.47 11.10
N HIS A 72 2.60 -8.45 11.88
CA HIS A 72 1.61 -7.55 12.48
C HIS A 72 1.15 -6.46 11.52
N TYR A 73 2.00 -6.10 10.55
CA TYR A 73 1.74 -5.02 9.61
C TYR A 73 1.57 -5.54 8.18
N TRP A 74 2.66 -5.71 7.44
CA TRP A 74 2.66 -6.18 6.07
C TRP A 74 4.01 -6.75 5.65
N LYS A 75 4.02 -7.45 4.52
CA LYS A 75 5.21 -8.09 3.96
C LYS A 75 6.16 -7.06 3.37
N ALA A 76 5.68 -6.22 2.46
CA ALA A 76 6.52 -5.25 1.75
C ALA A 76 5.72 -4.02 1.34
N HIS A 77 6.41 -2.91 1.08
CA HIS A 77 5.80 -1.69 0.57
C HIS A 77 6.70 -0.92 -0.39
N TYR A 78 6.07 -0.13 -1.25
CA TYR A 78 6.70 0.97 -1.97
C TYR A 78 6.33 2.28 -1.27
N PHE A 79 7.32 3.12 -0.99
CA PHE A 79 7.19 4.40 -0.30
C PHE A 79 7.67 5.54 -1.20
N ASP A 80 6.92 6.64 -1.27
CA ASP A 80 7.35 7.88 -1.90
C ASP A 80 7.86 8.87 -0.86
N THR A 81 9.17 9.08 -0.82
CA THR A 81 9.83 9.96 0.15
C THR A 81 9.49 11.45 -0.05
N THR A 82 8.86 11.81 -1.17
CA THR A 82 8.46 13.19 -1.47
C THR A 82 7.05 13.50 -0.97
N THR A 83 6.11 12.56 -1.11
CA THR A 83 4.71 12.76 -0.71
C THR A 83 4.34 12.07 0.61
N ASN A 84 5.24 11.24 1.15
CA ASN A 84 4.99 10.32 2.26
C ASN A 84 3.92 9.25 1.98
N ASP A 85 3.48 9.10 0.74
CA ASP A 85 2.52 8.07 0.35
C ASP A 85 3.18 6.69 0.31
N LEU A 86 2.39 5.64 0.52
CA LEU A 86 2.87 4.27 0.33
C LEU A 86 1.81 3.34 -0.25
N ILE A 87 2.28 2.26 -0.86
CA ILE A 87 1.47 1.08 -1.18
C ILE A 87 2.13 -0.10 -0.48
N ALA A 88 1.37 -0.81 0.35
CA ALA A 88 1.81 -1.99 1.08
C ALA A 88 1.07 -3.24 0.60
N CYS A 89 1.69 -4.41 0.75
CA CYS A 89 1.08 -5.69 0.43
C CYS A 89 1.27 -6.73 1.55
N PRO A 90 0.29 -7.62 1.78
CA PRO A 90 0.37 -8.64 2.81
C PRO A 90 1.28 -9.80 2.38
N PHE A 91 1.43 -10.77 3.27
CA PHE A 91 2.00 -12.07 2.90
C PHE A 91 1.02 -12.88 2.05
N GLU A 92 1.54 -13.86 1.33
CA GLU A 92 0.69 -14.81 0.60
C GLU A 92 -0.15 -15.62 1.61
N ASN A 93 -1.45 -15.79 1.32
CA ASN A 93 -2.45 -16.42 2.18
C ASN A 93 -2.73 -15.73 3.52
N TYR A 94 -2.37 -14.45 3.68
CA TYR A 94 -2.78 -13.67 4.85
C TYR A 94 -4.24 -13.21 4.70
N PHE A 95 -5.14 -13.83 5.46
CA PHE A 95 -6.40 -13.18 5.82
C PHE A 95 -6.10 -12.26 7.01
N PHE A 96 -6.18 -10.95 6.82
CA PHE A 96 -6.03 -10.00 7.91
C PHE A 96 -7.05 -10.34 9.01
N ASN A 97 -6.57 -10.68 10.21
CA ASN A 97 -7.43 -10.95 11.37
C ASN A 97 -7.45 -9.67 12.23
N PRO A 98 -8.54 -8.88 12.22
CA PRO A 98 -8.60 -7.58 12.90
C PRO A 98 -8.66 -7.67 14.44
N HIS A 99 -8.35 -8.81 15.04
CA HIS A 99 -8.48 -9.08 16.48
C HIS A 99 -7.16 -9.15 17.25
N ILE A 100 -6.02 -8.82 16.65
CA ILE A 100 -4.75 -8.76 17.37
C ILE A 100 -4.34 -7.29 17.49
N VAL A 101 -4.76 -6.70 18.62
CA VAL A 101 -4.26 -5.44 19.19
C VAL A 101 -2.93 -5.68 19.90
#